data_AF-A0A1Q5TKQ2-F1
#
_entry.id   AF-A0A1Q5TKQ2-F1
#
_cell.length_a   1.000
_cell.length_b   1.000
_cell.length_c   1.000
_cell.angle_alpha   90.00
_cell.angle_beta   90.00
_cell.angle_gamma   90.00
#
_symmetry.space_group_name_H-M   'P 1'
#
loop_
_entity.id
_entity.type
_entity.pdbx_description
1 polymer ?
#
loop_
_entity_poly.entity_id
_entity_poly.type
_entity_poly.pdbx_seq_one_letter_code
_entity_poly.pdbx_strand_id
1 'polypeptide(L)'
;MAPRGICFEFAATGCCKRKQCRFIHSAPGSDQAPPPEESNRRGNSNTSGRQQILSISEKERQDWKKSMPSGSTHHPLLLFKLGSFFQEARRLLDGDAGVNQPVVKTLAHEDGLRCIRELVEQDFNGMPNNRKYAVFSTQVLPFLETVTHPNVLSSLVLESPVGTIYNALSGLNGDRAAKILGFVENVIS
;
A
#
# COMPACT_ATOMS: atom_id res chain seq x y z
N MET A 1 14.69 41.58 -39.42
CA MET A 1 15.15 40.92 -38.17
C MET A 1 14.86 39.43 -38.31
N ALA A 2 15.84 38.55 -38.15
CA ALA A 2 15.67 37.11 -38.35
C ALA A 2 14.69 36.49 -37.32
N PRO A 3 13.89 35.47 -37.70
CA PRO A 3 13.00 34.81 -36.76
C PRO A 3 13.82 34.10 -35.68
N ARG A 4 13.54 34.41 -34.41
CA ARG A 4 14.21 33.77 -33.29
C ARG A 4 13.63 32.35 -33.13
N GLY A 5 14.48 31.34 -33.17
CA GLY A 5 14.05 29.95 -32.99
C GLY A 5 13.33 29.70 -31.65
N ILE A 6 12.58 28.61 -31.59
CA ILE A 6 11.90 28.13 -30.37
C ILE A 6 12.97 27.69 -29.35
N CYS A 7 12.73 27.96 -28.06
CA CYS A 7 13.64 27.51 -27.01
C CYS A 7 13.55 25.99 -26.82
N PHE A 8 14.64 25.26 -27.12
CA PHE A 8 14.66 23.80 -26.99
C PHE A 8 14.39 23.30 -25.57
N GLU A 9 14.90 23.98 -24.54
CA GLU A 9 14.68 23.62 -23.14
C GLU A 9 13.18 23.74 -22.78
N PHE A 10 12.54 24.82 -23.25
CA PHE A 10 11.11 25.02 -23.12
C PHE A 10 10.29 24.00 -23.91
N ALA A 11 10.69 23.71 -25.16
CA ALA A 11 9.99 22.73 -26.00
C ALA A 11 10.05 21.29 -25.42
N ALA A 12 11.16 20.93 -24.77
CA ALA A 12 11.34 19.59 -24.20
C ALA A 12 10.68 19.41 -22.83
N THR A 13 10.61 20.47 -22.01
CA THR A 13 10.23 20.34 -20.59
C THR A 13 9.04 21.21 -20.17
N GLY A 14 8.58 22.10 -21.04
CA GLY A 14 7.56 23.11 -20.72
C GLY A 14 8.05 24.25 -19.82
N CYS A 15 9.32 24.23 -19.36
CA CYS A 15 9.89 25.22 -18.46
C CYS A 15 11.29 25.65 -18.93
N CYS A 16 11.63 26.94 -18.86
CA CYS A 16 12.98 27.43 -19.13
C CYS A 16 13.55 28.13 -17.90
N LYS A 17 14.76 27.76 -17.49
CA LYS A 17 15.41 28.29 -16.27
C LYS A 17 15.96 29.72 -16.43
N ARG A 18 16.02 30.24 -17.67
CA ARG A 18 16.60 31.56 -17.97
C ARG A 18 15.56 32.65 -17.83
N LYS A 19 15.79 33.59 -16.90
CA LYS A 19 14.90 34.75 -16.64
C LYS A 19 14.76 35.70 -17.84
N GLN A 20 15.78 35.78 -18.70
CA GLN A 20 15.79 36.59 -19.92
C GLN A 20 16.15 35.71 -21.13
N CYS A 21 15.36 34.67 -21.38
CA CYS A 21 15.58 33.81 -22.53
C CYS A 21 15.38 34.59 -23.83
N ARG A 22 16.35 34.50 -24.76
CA ARG A 22 16.27 35.17 -26.07
C ARG A 22 15.37 34.46 -27.09
N PHE A 23 14.94 33.24 -26.80
CA PHE A 23 14.21 32.34 -27.70
C PHE A 23 12.71 32.31 -27.36
N ILE A 24 11.88 31.91 -28.32
CA ILE A 24 10.42 31.98 -28.20
C ILE A 24 9.88 30.87 -27.27
N HIS A 25 8.96 31.23 -26.37
CA HIS A 25 8.27 30.35 -25.41
C HIS A 25 6.75 30.36 -25.63
N SER A 26 6.28 30.12 -26.86
CA SER A 26 4.84 30.08 -27.17
C SER A 26 4.38 28.65 -27.34
N ALA A 27 3.34 28.24 -26.63
CA ALA A 27 2.57 27.04 -26.96
C ALA A 27 1.75 27.34 -28.23
N PRO A 28 1.62 26.40 -29.19
CA PRO A 28 0.86 26.65 -30.40
C PRO A 28 -0.63 26.77 -30.05
N GLY A 29 -1.18 27.99 -30.17
CA GLY A 29 -2.63 28.23 -30.10
C GLY A 29 -3.10 29.16 -28.97
N SER A 30 -2.64 30.41 -28.93
CA SER A 30 -3.44 31.52 -28.38
C SER A 30 -2.88 32.86 -28.84
N ASP A 31 -3.43 33.37 -29.94
CA ASP A 31 -3.41 34.79 -30.24
C ASP A 31 -4.58 35.48 -29.50
N GLN A 32 -4.33 36.73 -29.08
CA GLN A 32 -5.26 37.80 -28.67
C GLN A 32 -5.57 37.99 -27.16
N ALA A 33 -5.37 39.25 -26.73
CA ALA A 33 -5.59 39.87 -25.42
C ALA A 33 -7.11 40.07 -25.10
N PRO A 34 -7.60 40.59 -23.92
CA PRO A 34 -7.10 41.70 -23.07
C PRO A 34 -7.09 41.43 -21.52
N PRO A 35 -6.61 42.38 -20.67
CA PRO A 35 -6.67 42.31 -19.18
C PRO A 35 -8.08 42.69 -18.67
N PRO A 36 -8.48 42.61 -17.37
CA PRO A 36 -7.71 42.62 -16.12
C PRO A 36 -8.24 41.62 -15.03
N GLU A 37 -7.63 41.66 -13.83
CA GLU A 37 -8.29 41.69 -12.51
C GLU A 37 -7.46 40.98 -11.43
N GLU A 38 -7.06 41.79 -10.45
CA GLU A 38 -6.47 41.38 -9.17
C GLU A 38 -7.43 40.45 -8.42
N SER A 39 -7.29 39.15 -8.65
CA SER A 39 -7.85 38.14 -7.77
C SER A 39 -6.74 37.61 -6.88
N ASN A 40 -6.70 38.17 -5.68
CA ASN A 40 -5.99 37.72 -4.49
C ASN A 40 -6.17 36.19 -4.26
N ARG A 41 -5.40 35.35 -4.97
CA ARG A 41 -5.34 33.91 -4.73
C ARG A 41 -4.08 33.61 -3.94
N ARG A 42 -4.24 33.58 -2.61
CA ARG A 42 -3.35 32.84 -1.71
C ARG A 42 -3.33 31.37 -2.18
N GLY A 43 -2.38 31.06 -3.05
CA GLY A 43 -2.13 29.72 -3.57
C GLY A 43 -1.61 28.82 -2.47
N ASN A 44 -2.50 27.98 -1.98
CA ASN A 44 -2.31 26.95 -0.98
C ASN A 44 -1.10 26.04 -1.31
N SER A 45 0.00 26.16 -0.55
CA SER A 45 1.21 25.32 -0.70
C SER A 45 0.99 23.84 -0.31
N ASN A 46 -0.19 23.48 0.21
CA ASN A 46 -0.48 22.12 0.70
C ASN A 46 -0.80 21.08 -0.40
N THR A 47 -1.02 21.49 -1.66
CA THR A 47 -1.35 20.54 -2.73
C THR A 47 -0.15 19.71 -3.19
N SER A 48 1.05 20.31 -3.23
CA SER A 48 2.27 19.61 -3.66
C SER A 48 2.72 18.55 -2.65
N GLY A 49 2.69 18.87 -1.35
CA GLY A 49 3.05 17.91 -0.29
C GLY A 49 2.11 16.71 -0.21
N ARG A 50 0.80 16.93 -0.33
CA ARG A 50 -0.20 15.84 -0.30
C ARG A 50 -0.06 14.90 -1.50
N GLN A 51 0.14 15.43 -2.71
CA GLN A 51 0.36 14.60 -3.90
C GLN A 51 1.65 13.79 -3.80
N GLN A 52 2.70 14.35 -3.20
CA GLN A 52 3.96 13.65 -2.98
C GLN A 52 3.82 12.51 -1.96
N ILE A 53 3.12 12.72 -0.84
CA ILE A 53 2.88 11.68 0.18
C ILE A 53 2.06 10.52 -0.38
N LEU A 54 0.99 10.82 -1.13
CA LEU A 54 0.19 9.81 -1.82
C LEU A 54 1.04 8.98 -2.79
N SER A 55 1.94 9.64 -3.54
CA SER A 55 2.86 8.96 -4.46
C SER A 55 3.87 8.06 -3.74
N ILE A 56 4.34 8.42 -2.54
CA ILE A 56 5.25 7.60 -1.75
C ILE A 56 4.52 6.38 -1.20
N SER A 57 3.36 6.60 -0.59
CA SER A 57 2.55 5.52 0.01
C SER A 57 2.10 4.50 -1.05
N GLU A 58 1.74 4.94 -2.25
CA GLU A 58 1.43 4.05 -3.36
C GLU A 58 2.66 3.26 -3.86
N LYS A 59 3.84 3.89 -3.88
CA LYS A 59 5.09 3.19 -4.24
C LYS A 59 5.43 2.10 -3.21
N GLU A 60 5.39 2.43 -1.93
CA GLU A 60 5.64 1.46 -0.84
C GLU A 60 4.68 0.28 -0.94
N ARG A 61 3.39 0.54 -1.23
CA ARG A 61 2.40 -0.52 -1.46
C ARG A 61 2.73 -1.41 -2.65
N GLN A 62 3.18 -0.83 -3.77
CA GLN A 62 3.55 -1.60 -4.95
C GLN A 62 4.78 -2.47 -4.70
N ASP A 63 5.76 -1.95 -3.97
CA ASP A 63 6.97 -2.69 -3.62
C ASP A 63 6.66 -3.82 -2.63
N TRP A 64 5.79 -3.58 -1.64
CA TRP A 64 5.23 -4.63 -0.77
C TRP A 64 4.51 -5.71 -1.58
N LYS A 65 3.63 -5.34 -2.53
CA LYS A 65 2.92 -6.30 -3.38
C LYS A 65 3.90 -7.16 -4.20
N LYS A 66 4.99 -6.59 -4.72
CA LYS A 66 6.04 -7.34 -5.43
C LYS A 66 6.88 -8.24 -4.54
N SER A 67 6.99 -7.91 -3.25
CA SER A 67 7.69 -8.72 -2.25
C SER A 67 6.93 -10.00 -1.89
N MET A 68 5.65 -10.09 -2.28
CA MET A 68 4.85 -11.29 -2.07
C MET A 68 5.54 -12.50 -2.70
N PRO A 69 5.55 -13.65 -2.02
CA PRO A 69 6.08 -14.88 -2.57
C PRO A 69 5.13 -15.41 -3.65
N SER A 70 5.17 -14.81 -4.84
CA SER A 70 4.46 -15.28 -6.02
C SER A 70 5.24 -16.43 -6.66
N GLY A 71 4.57 -17.57 -6.87
CA GLY A 71 5.09 -18.68 -7.68
C GLY A 71 6.14 -19.60 -7.03
N SER A 72 6.45 -19.44 -5.73
CA SER A 72 7.31 -20.41 -5.05
C SER A 72 6.48 -21.59 -4.54
N THR A 73 6.66 -22.75 -5.15
CA THR A 73 6.11 -24.04 -4.67
C THR A 73 6.81 -24.52 -3.39
N HIS A 74 7.88 -23.83 -2.96
CA HIS A 74 8.66 -24.20 -1.78
C HIS A 74 8.11 -23.51 -0.52
N HIS A 75 7.23 -24.22 0.17
CA HIS A 75 6.67 -23.92 1.50
C HIS A 75 7.66 -23.25 2.49
N PRO A 76 8.93 -23.69 2.62
CA PRO A 76 9.85 -23.10 3.61
C PRO A 76 10.19 -21.63 3.36
N LEU A 77 10.35 -21.22 2.08
CA LEU A 77 10.72 -19.84 1.74
C LEU A 77 9.57 -18.85 1.97
N LEU A 78 8.34 -19.35 1.92
CA LEU A 78 7.13 -18.56 2.17
C LEU A 78 7.04 -18.19 3.66
N LEU A 79 7.20 -19.18 4.55
CA LEU A 79 7.20 -19.03 6.01
C LEU A 79 8.18 -17.98 6.52
N PHE A 80 9.41 -17.95 6.00
CA PHE A 80 10.41 -16.97 6.41
C PHE A 80 10.05 -15.52 6.05
N LYS A 81 9.21 -15.33 5.03
CA LYS A 81 8.79 -14.00 4.55
C LYS A 81 7.43 -13.56 5.10
N LEU A 82 6.67 -14.45 5.75
CA LEU A 82 5.35 -14.12 6.29
C LEU A 82 5.40 -12.98 7.32
N GLY A 83 6.43 -12.96 8.18
CA GLY A 83 6.56 -11.92 9.20
C GLY A 83 6.67 -10.52 8.59
N SER A 84 7.64 -10.32 7.70
CA SER A 84 7.81 -9.03 7.01
C SER A 84 6.60 -8.68 6.16
N PHE A 85 5.92 -9.67 5.57
CA PHE A 85 4.73 -9.45 4.76
C PHE A 85 3.56 -8.88 5.59
N PHE A 86 3.22 -9.49 6.73
CA PHE A 86 2.11 -9.03 7.57
C PHE A 86 2.44 -7.75 8.35
N GLN A 87 3.69 -7.60 8.80
CA GLN A 87 4.16 -6.35 9.43
C GLN A 87 4.06 -5.17 8.47
N GLU A 88 4.46 -5.36 7.22
CA GLU A 88 4.38 -4.31 6.21
C GLU A 88 2.94 -4.00 5.82
N ALA A 89 2.07 -5.01 5.71
CA ALA A 89 0.64 -4.79 5.51
C ALA A 89 0.02 -3.94 6.63
N ARG A 90 0.37 -4.22 7.89
CA ARG A 90 -0.06 -3.46 9.05
C ARG A 90 0.46 -2.02 9.02
N ARG A 91 1.74 -1.83 8.69
CA ARG A 91 2.38 -0.51 8.57
C ARG A 91 1.70 0.35 7.50
N LEU A 92 1.36 -0.24 6.35
CA LEU A 92 0.69 0.47 5.25
C LEU A 92 -0.72 0.97 5.63
N LEU A 93 -1.40 0.31 6.58
CA LEU A 93 -2.72 0.74 7.07
C LEU A 93 -2.68 1.98 7.98
N ASP A 94 -1.56 2.23 8.66
CA ASP A 94 -1.32 3.46 9.44
C ASP A 94 -0.89 4.64 8.56
N GLY A 95 -0.65 4.38 7.27
CA GLY A 95 -0.27 5.39 6.28
C GLY A 95 -1.46 6.20 5.75
N ASP A 96 -1.43 6.50 4.45
CA ASP A 96 -2.51 7.25 3.82
C ASP A 96 -3.77 6.39 3.62
N ALA A 97 -4.96 6.96 3.90
CA ALA A 97 -6.23 6.26 3.77
C ALA A 97 -6.49 5.68 2.36
N GLY A 98 -5.90 6.27 1.32
CA GLY A 98 -5.97 5.78 -0.06
C GLY A 98 -5.28 4.43 -0.28
N VAL A 99 -4.37 4.02 0.60
CA VAL A 99 -3.60 2.78 0.52
C VAL A 99 -4.28 1.62 1.28
N ASN A 100 -5.18 1.93 2.21
CA ASN A 100 -5.85 0.94 3.05
C ASN A 100 -6.66 -0.08 2.25
N GLN A 101 -7.53 0.39 1.34
CA GLN A 101 -8.37 -0.53 0.57
C GLN A 101 -7.54 -1.43 -0.38
N PRO A 102 -6.57 -0.90 -1.15
CA PRO A 102 -5.68 -1.72 -1.95
C PRO A 102 -4.90 -2.79 -1.17
N VAL A 103 -4.46 -2.51 0.07
CA VAL A 103 -3.77 -3.49 0.93
C VAL A 103 -4.71 -4.66 1.26
N VAL A 104 -5.91 -4.38 1.76
CA VAL A 104 -6.89 -5.42 2.10
C VAL A 104 -7.32 -6.21 0.86
N LYS A 105 -7.54 -5.55 -0.27
CA LYS A 105 -7.83 -6.23 -1.55
C LYS A 105 -6.69 -7.13 -2.02
N THR A 106 -5.44 -6.77 -1.72
CA THR A 106 -4.27 -7.61 -2.03
C THR A 106 -4.24 -8.84 -1.13
N LEU A 107 -4.56 -8.71 0.16
CA LEU A 107 -4.68 -9.84 1.09
C LEU A 107 -5.82 -10.80 0.70
N ALA A 108 -6.93 -10.27 0.22
CA ALA A 108 -8.09 -11.04 -0.25
C ALA A 108 -7.87 -11.72 -1.62
N HIS A 109 -6.75 -11.44 -2.30
CA HIS A 109 -6.40 -12.08 -3.57
C HIS A 109 -5.68 -13.41 -3.34
N GLU A 110 -5.73 -14.33 -4.32
CA GLU A 110 -5.08 -15.66 -4.34
C GLU A 110 -3.74 -15.76 -3.59
N ASP A 111 -2.76 -14.90 -3.90
CA ASP A 111 -1.43 -14.93 -3.26
C ASP A 111 -1.48 -14.51 -1.78
N GLY A 112 -2.30 -13.51 -1.44
CA GLY A 112 -2.54 -13.10 -0.06
C GLY A 112 -3.26 -14.20 0.74
N LEU A 113 -4.28 -14.83 0.14
CA LEU A 113 -4.99 -15.97 0.74
C LEU A 113 -4.06 -17.17 0.93
N ARG A 114 -3.10 -17.40 0.02
CA ARG A 114 -2.05 -18.42 0.21
C ARG A 114 -1.20 -18.10 1.44
N CYS A 115 -0.77 -16.85 1.62
CA CYS A 115 -0.01 -16.43 2.79
C CYS A 115 -0.82 -16.58 4.10
N ILE A 116 -2.13 -16.29 4.07
CA ILE A 116 -3.02 -16.48 5.21
C ILE A 116 -3.17 -17.97 5.54
N ARG A 117 -3.41 -18.83 4.53
CA ARG A 117 -3.48 -20.28 4.74
C ARG A 117 -2.21 -20.83 5.38
N GLU A 118 -1.05 -20.44 4.86
CA GLU A 118 0.24 -20.80 5.41
C GLU A 118 0.38 -20.38 6.88
N LEU A 119 -0.04 -19.15 7.22
CA LEU A 119 -0.02 -18.64 8.60
C LEU A 119 -0.85 -19.52 9.53
N VAL A 120 -2.07 -19.88 9.15
CA VAL A 120 -3.01 -20.60 10.02
C VAL A 120 -2.76 -22.12 10.05
N GLU A 121 -2.07 -22.65 9.05
CA GLU A 121 -1.78 -24.08 8.92
C GLU A 121 -0.45 -24.50 9.58
N GLN A 122 0.37 -23.55 10.08
CA GLN A 122 1.62 -23.87 10.80
C GLN A 122 1.42 -24.83 11.97
N ASP A 123 2.38 -25.72 12.21
CA ASP A 123 2.37 -26.59 13.40
C ASP A 123 2.78 -25.80 14.65
N PHE A 124 1.79 -25.19 15.30
CA PHE A 124 1.98 -24.46 16.56
C PHE A 124 2.32 -25.38 17.74
N ASN A 125 1.86 -26.64 17.73
CA ASN A 125 2.05 -27.55 18.85
C ASN A 125 3.50 -28.06 18.93
N GLY A 126 4.14 -28.29 17.78
CA GLY A 126 5.54 -28.68 17.69
C GLY A 126 6.56 -27.54 17.90
N MET A 127 6.11 -26.28 18.01
CA MET A 127 7.02 -25.14 18.14
C MET A 127 7.52 -24.91 19.58
N PRO A 128 8.82 -24.64 19.78
CA PRO A 128 9.34 -24.23 21.08
C PRO A 128 8.83 -22.82 21.44
N ASN A 129 8.69 -22.53 22.74
CA ASN A 129 8.06 -21.30 23.24
C ASN A 129 8.67 -20.02 22.65
N ASN A 130 10.00 -19.90 22.59
CA ASN A 130 10.68 -18.75 21.98
C ASN A 130 10.25 -18.51 20.52
N ARG A 131 10.05 -19.59 19.75
CA ARG A 131 9.57 -19.52 18.38
C ARG A 131 8.08 -19.17 18.32
N LYS A 132 7.26 -19.68 19.24
CA LYS A 132 5.85 -19.29 19.36
C LYS A 132 5.70 -17.78 19.58
N TYR A 133 6.46 -17.20 20.52
CA TYR A 133 6.48 -15.75 20.74
C TYR A 133 6.91 -14.97 19.49
N ALA A 134 7.93 -15.44 18.77
CA ALA A 134 8.38 -14.81 17.54
C ALA A 134 7.30 -14.87 16.44
N VAL A 135 6.65 -16.01 16.24
CA VAL A 135 5.56 -16.17 15.25
C VAL A 135 4.35 -15.30 15.63
N PHE A 136 3.99 -15.27 16.91
CA PHE A 136 2.90 -14.43 17.40
C PHE A 136 3.18 -12.95 17.11
N SER A 137 4.32 -12.42 17.58
CA SER A 137 4.66 -11.00 17.46
C SER A 137 4.93 -10.54 16.03
N THR A 138 5.51 -11.40 15.18
CA THR A 138 5.90 -11.00 13.82
C THR A 138 4.88 -11.35 12.75
N GLN A 139 3.99 -12.32 12.98
CA GLN A 139 3.07 -12.82 11.94
C GLN A 139 1.62 -12.70 12.37
N VAL A 140 1.23 -13.36 13.46
CA VAL A 140 -0.17 -13.47 13.87
C VAL A 140 -0.73 -12.12 14.32
N LEU A 141 -0.02 -11.42 15.21
CA LEU A 141 -0.49 -10.14 15.73
C LEU A 141 -0.62 -9.08 14.63
N PRO A 142 0.38 -8.82 13.76
CA PRO A 142 0.23 -7.85 12.67
C PRO A 142 -0.90 -8.21 11.69
N PHE A 143 -1.11 -9.51 11.42
CA PHE A 143 -2.24 -9.95 10.59
C PHE A 143 -3.59 -9.64 11.26
N LEU A 144 -3.76 -9.99 12.54
CA LEU A 144 -5.00 -9.71 13.28
C LEU A 144 -5.28 -8.22 13.36
N GLU A 145 -4.27 -7.40 13.68
CA GLU A 145 -4.41 -5.94 13.70
C GLU A 145 -4.77 -5.38 12.32
N THR A 146 -4.26 -5.97 11.24
CA THR A 146 -4.59 -5.57 9.85
C THR A 146 -6.07 -5.79 9.54
N VAL A 147 -6.61 -6.97 9.87
CA VAL A 147 -7.99 -7.35 9.52
C VAL A 147 -9.04 -6.84 10.52
N THR A 148 -8.60 -6.34 11.68
CA THR A 148 -9.44 -5.70 12.69
C THR A 148 -9.27 -4.19 12.75
N HIS A 149 -8.45 -3.62 11.85
CA HIS A 149 -8.18 -2.19 11.82
C HIS A 149 -9.47 -1.39 11.64
N PRO A 150 -9.70 -0.28 12.39
CA PRO A 150 -10.94 0.48 12.31
C PRO A 150 -11.33 0.93 10.89
N ASN A 151 -10.35 1.43 10.12
CA ASN A 151 -10.56 1.84 8.72
C ASN A 151 -10.96 0.68 7.78
N VAL A 152 -10.66 -0.56 8.17
CA VAL A 152 -11.04 -1.76 7.42
C VAL A 152 -12.47 -2.16 7.78
N LEU A 153 -12.77 -2.21 9.08
CA LEU A 153 -14.09 -2.59 9.59
C LEU A 153 -15.19 -1.56 9.27
N SER A 154 -14.85 -0.27 9.22
CA SER A 154 -15.82 0.79 8.92
C SER A 154 -16.09 1.00 7.42
N SER A 155 -15.41 0.27 6.53
CA SER A 155 -15.45 0.50 5.09
C SER A 155 -16.34 -0.52 4.37
N LEU A 156 -17.52 -0.08 3.90
CA LEU A 156 -18.44 -0.89 3.10
C LEU A 156 -17.77 -1.55 1.88
N VAL A 157 -16.85 -0.84 1.22
CA VAL A 157 -16.10 -1.36 0.04
C VAL A 157 -15.22 -2.56 0.39
N LEU A 158 -14.91 -2.76 1.67
CA LEU A 158 -14.04 -3.82 2.16
C LEU A 158 -14.81 -5.00 2.78
N GLU A 159 -16.13 -4.92 2.93
CA GLU A 159 -16.92 -6.01 3.52
C GLU A 159 -16.70 -7.35 2.80
N SER A 160 -16.80 -7.35 1.46
CA SER A 160 -16.58 -8.57 0.68
C SER A 160 -15.13 -9.08 0.75
N PRO A 161 -14.08 -8.25 0.50
CA PRO A 161 -12.69 -8.66 0.70
C PRO A 161 -12.39 -9.19 2.11
N VAL A 162 -12.90 -8.53 3.14
CA VAL A 162 -12.72 -8.94 4.55
C VAL A 162 -13.43 -10.27 4.81
N GLY A 163 -14.65 -10.46 4.29
CA GLY A 163 -15.35 -11.74 4.36
C GLY A 163 -14.56 -12.87 3.70
N THR A 164 -13.90 -12.62 2.56
CA THR A 164 -13.00 -13.59 1.92
C THR A 164 -11.82 -13.95 2.83
N ILE A 165 -11.21 -12.95 3.48
CA ILE A 165 -10.11 -13.17 4.44
C ILE A 165 -10.58 -13.97 5.65
N TYR A 166 -11.74 -13.65 6.22
CA TYR A 166 -12.29 -14.38 7.36
C TYR A 166 -12.64 -15.82 7.01
N ASN A 167 -13.19 -16.08 5.82
CA ASN A 167 -13.41 -17.45 5.36
C ASN A 167 -12.08 -18.23 5.23
N ALA A 168 -11.02 -17.58 4.76
CA ALA A 168 -9.69 -18.18 4.72
C ALA A 168 -9.14 -18.44 6.14
N LEU A 169 -9.30 -17.49 7.06
CA LEU A 169 -8.90 -17.63 8.47
C LEU A 169 -9.65 -18.78 9.18
N SER A 170 -10.96 -18.85 9.00
CA SER A 170 -11.80 -19.88 9.61
C SER A 170 -11.59 -21.27 9.02
N GLY A 171 -11.43 -21.35 7.70
CA GLY A 171 -11.45 -22.64 7.00
C GLY A 171 -12.83 -23.29 7.00
N LEU A 172 -12.90 -24.50 6.44
CA LEU A 172 -14.12 -25.31 6.48
C LEU A 172 -14.41 -25.64 7.96
N ASN A 173 -15.66 -25.45 8.39
CA ASN A 173 -16.14 -25.70 9.75
C ASN A 173 -15.50 -24.87 10.89
N GLY A 174 -14.60 -23.92 10.59
CA GLY A 174 -13.97 -23.06 11.61
C GLY A 174 -12.72 -23.63 12.27
N ASP A 175 -12.23 -24.80 11.83
CA ASP A 175 -11.10 -25.51 12.45
C ASP A 175 -9.81 -24.68 12.50
N ARG A 176 -9.55 -23.87 11.45
CA ARG A 176 -8.34 -23.05 11.38
C ARG A 176 -8.40 -21.85 12.33
N ALA A 177 -9.60 -21.27 12.51
CA ALA A 177 -9.80 -20.21 13.50
C ALA A 177 -9.64 -20.76 14.93
N ALA A 178 -10.20 -21.93 15.24
CA ALA A 178 -10.03 -22.56 16.55
C ALA A 178 -8.54 -22.80 16.87
N LYS A 179 -7.78 -23.31 15.89
CA LYS A 179 -6.33 -23.52 16.01
C LYS A 179 -5.56 -22.22 16.28
N ILE A 180 -5.86 -21.14 15.54
CA ILE A 180 -5.16 -19.86 15.73
C ILE A 180 -5.49 -19.23 17.08
N LEU A 181 -6.75 -19.32 17.53
CA LEU A 181 -7.18 -18.77 18.81
C LEU A 181 -6.55 -19.52 19.98
N GLY A 182 -6.51 -20.86 19.91
CA GLY A 182 -5.80 -21.66 20.92
C GLY A 182 -4.29 -21.39 20.94
N PHE A 183 -3.68 -21.09 19.78
CA PHE A 183 -2.29 -20.62 19.75
C PHE A 183 -2.12 -19.26 20.44
N VAL A 184 -2.99 -18.29 20.15
CA VAL A 184 -2.94 -16.97 20.80
C VAL A 184 -3.10 -17.11 22.31
N GLU A 185 -4.08 -17.88 22.77
CA GLU A 185 -4.29 -18.19 24.19
C GLU A 185 -3.03 -18.77 24.84
N ASN A 186 -2.38 -19.74 24.18
CA ASN A 186 -1.17 -20.36 24.70
C ASN A 186 0.02 -19.40 24.82
N VAL A 187 0.08 -18.35 24.00
CA VAL A 187 1.18 -17.38 24.00
C VAL A 187 0.94 -16.25 25.02
N ILE A 188 -0.32 -15.88 25.28
CA ILE A 188 -0.66 -14.78 26.19
C ILE A 188 -0.92 -15.20 27.64
N SER A 189 -1.12 -16.50 27.90
CA SER A 189 -1.34 -17.07 29.24
C SER A 189 -0.03 -17.31 29.98
#